data_AF-A0A7R9QJB4-F1
#
_entry.id   AF-A0A7R9QJB4-F1
#
_cell.length_a   1.000
_cell.length_b   1.000
_cell.length_c   1.000
_cell.angle_alpha   90.00
_cell.angle_beta   90.00
_cell.angle_gamma   90.00
#
_symmetry.space_group_name_H-M   'P 1'
#
loop_
_entity.id
_entity.type
_entity.pdbx_description
1 polymer ?
#
loop_
_entity_poly.entity_id
_entity_poly.type
_entity_poly.pdbx_seq_one_letter_code
_entity_poly.pdbx_strand_id
1 'polypeptide(L)' 'MTVEPLTIDGFQVLFPFKPYDIQVEYMKSVIQCLQQKSNGLLESPTGTGKTLCILCATLGWLDKKRMDTFRRVAAAKTGT' A
#
# COMPACT_ATOMS: atom_id res chain seq x y z
N MET A 1 -7.43 -12.04 17.38
CA MET A 1 -6.13 -11.50 16.95
C MET A 1 -6.41 -10.27 16.10
N THR A 2 -6.04 -9.09 16.56
CA THR A 2 -6.08 -7.87 15.74
C THR A 2 -4.78 -7.79 14.95
N VAL A 3 -4.87 -7.65 13.63
CA VAL A 3 -3.69 -7.45 12.77
C VAL A 3 -3.40 -5.96 12.71
N GLU A 4 -2.25 -5.55 13.23
CA GLU A 4 -1.84 -4.15 13.16
C GLU A 4 -1.37 -3.80 11.74
N PRO A 5 -1.72 -2.60 11.22
CA PRO A 5 -1.27 -2.20 9.90
C PRO A 5 0.24 -1.97 9.87
N LEU A 6 0.89 -2.43 8.80
CA LEU A 6 2.30 -2.15 8.54
C LEU A 6 2.44 -0.77 7.88
N THR A 7 3.37 0.05 8.34
CA THR A 7 3.72 1.30 7.67
C THR A 7 4.83 1.07 6.64
N ILE A 8 4.54 1.28 5.36
CA ILE A 8 5.52 1.18 4.26
C ILE A 8 5.50 2.48 3.46
N ASP A 9 6.63 3.18 3.37
CA ASP A 9 6.78 4.47 2.65
C ASP A 9 5.65 5.48 2.96
N GLY A 10 5.18 5.48 4.22
CA GLY A 10 4.11 6.34 4.70
C GLY A 10 2.69 5.90 4.35
N PHE A 11 2.49 4.69 3.84
CA PHE A 11 1.18 4.06 3.61
C PHE A 11 0.90 3.00 4.68
N GLN A 12 -0.35 2.92 5.12
CA GLN A 12 -0.81 1.87 6.02
C GLN A 12 -1.25 0.67 5.18
N VAL A 13 -0.58 -0.47 5.38
CA VAL A 13 -0.82 -1.72 4.65
C VAL A 13 -1.32 -2.77 5.61
N LEU A 14 -2.58 -3.19 5.43
CA LEU A 14 -3.16 -4.31 6.15
C LEU A 14 -2.68 -5.62 5.52
N PHE A 15 -1.84 -6.35 6.24
CA PHE A 15 -1.39 -7.68 5.87
C PHE A 15 -1.94 -8.69 6.89
N PRO A 16 -2.49 -9.85 6.45
CA PRO A 16 -3.29 -10.71 7.33
C PRO A 16 -2.49 -11.49 8.39
N PHE A 17 -1.17 -11.38 8.39
CA PHE A 17 -0.26 -12.00 9.36
C PHE A 17 1.04 -11.18 9.43
N LYS A 18 2.00 -11.57 10.28
CA LYS A 18 3.32 -10.93 10.30
C LYS A 18 4.04 -11.22 8.97
N PRO A 19 4.32 -10.21 8.13
CA PRO A 19 4.98 -10.44 6.85
C PRO A 19 6.44 -10.85 7.04
N TYR A 20 6.96 -11.63 6.09
CA TYR A 20 8.40 -11.85 5.95
C TYR A 20 9.08 -10.61 5.37
N ASP A 21 10.37 -10.42 5.64
CA ASP A 21 11.13 -9.26 5.16
C ASP A 21 11.06 -9.11 3.63
N ILE A 22 11.14 -10.22 2.89
CA ILE A 22 11.00 -10.22 1.43
C ILE A 22 9.61 -9.76 0.95
N GLN A 23 8.56 -10.01 1.74
CA GLN A 23 7.20 -9.53 1.42
C GLN A 23 7.10 -8.03 1.67
N VAL A 24 7.75 -7.51 2.71
CA VAL A 24 7.82 -6.06 2.99
C VAL A 24 8.53 -5.34 1.85
N GLU A 25 9.69 -5.83 1.40
CA GLU A 25 10.42 -5.24 0.27
C GLU A 25 9.64 -5.33 -1.06
N TYR A 26 8.94 -6.44 -1.28
CA TYR A 26 8.06 -6.57 -2.45
C TYR A 26 6.92 -5.55 -2.42
N MET A 27 6.22 -5.43 -1.28
CA MET A 27 5.14 -4.45 -1.11
C MET A 27 5.64 -3.01 -1.25
N LYS A 28 6.81 -2.70 -0.71
CA LYS A 28 7.49 -1.41 -0.89
C LYS A 28 7.72 -1.09 -2.36
N SER A 29 8.26 -2.05 -3.11
CA SER A 29 8.50 -1.90 -4.55
C SER A 29 7.20 -1.65 -5.33
N VAL A 30 6.11 -2.34 -4.97
CA VAL A 30 4.77 -2.10 -5.55
C VAL A 30 4.29 -0.67 -5.26
N ILE A 31 4.38 -0.21 -4.00
CA ILE A 31 3.97 1.14 -3.61
C ILE A 31 4.77 2.20 -4.36
N GLN A 32 6.09 2.01 -4.52
CA GLN A 32 6.95 2.92 -5.26
C GLN A 32 6.56 3.03 -6.73
N CYS A 33 6.28 1.91 -7.40
CA CYS A 33 5.79 1.92 -8.79
C CYS A 33 4.48 2.71 -8.91
N LEU A 34 3.53 2.48 -7.98
CA LEU A 34 2.25 3.19 -7.94
C LEU A 34 2.42 4.69 -7.67
N GLN A 35 3.34 5.09 -6.80
CA GLN A 35 3.64 6.50 -6.52
C GLN A 35 4.27 7.20 -7.72
N GLN A 36 5.23 6.53 -8.39
CA GLN A 36 5.97 7.07 -9.52
C GLN A 36 5.20 6.99 -10.83
N LYS A 37 4.04 6.31 -10.85
CA LYS A 37 3.27 6.01 -12.07
C LYS A 37 4.12 5.28 -13.12
N SER A 38 4.96 4.36 -12.66
CA SER A 38 5.89 3.58 -13.49
C SER A 38 5.47 2.11 -13.54
N ASN A 39 5.96 1.41 -14.58
CA ASN A 39 5.85 -0.04 -14.66
C ASN A 39 7.00 -0.68 -13.85
N GLY A 40 6.70 -1.75 -13.12
CA GLY A 40 7.69 -2.50 -12.35
C GLY A 40 7.77 -3.96 -12.81
N LEU A 41 8.99 -4.43 -13.09
CA LEU A 41 9.29 -5.85 -13.24
C LEU A 41 9.81 -6.36 -11.89
N LEU A 42 8.92 -6.97 -11.10
CA LEU A 42 9.23 -7.41 -9.74
C LEU A 42 9.33 -8.94 -9.69
N GLU A 43 10.49 -9.44 -9.29
CA GLU A 43 10.72 -10.86 -9.09
C GLU A 43 10.80 -11.22 -7.61
N SER A 44 10.29 -12.41 -7.29
CA SER A 44 10.39 -13.01 -5.96
C SER A 44 10.27 -14.52 -6.12
N PRO A 45 10.89 -15.32 -5.23
CA PRO A 45 10.72 -16.78 -5.18
C PRO A 45 9.25 -17.22 -5.24
N THR A 46 9.00 -18.44 -5.69
CA THR A 46 7.66 -19.03 -5.66
C THR A 46 7.24 -19.32 -4.21
N GLY A 47 5.93 -19.34 -3.94
CA GLY A 47 5.41 -19.63 -2.59
C GLY A 47 5.49 -18.49 -1.56
N THR A 48 6.04 -17.32 -1.91
CA THR A 48 6.18 -16.18 -0.97
C THR A 48 4.95 -15.26 -0.90
N GLY A 49 3.84 -15.62 -1.55
CA GLY A 49 2.60 -14.82 -1.48
C GLY A 49 2.62 -13.52 -2.28
N LYS A 50 3.29 -13.48 -3.45
CA LYS A 50 3.34 -12.30 -4.35
C LYS A 50 1.98 -11.67 -4.62
N THR A 51 0.96 -12.48 -4.95
CA THR A 51 -0.41 -11.98 -5.19
C THR A 51 -0.97 -11.25 -3.99
N LEU A 52 -0.76 -11.79 -2.78
CA LEU A 52 -1.20 -11.17 -1.54
C LEU A 52 -0.46 -9.86 -1.28
N CYS A 53 0.85 -9.83 -1.50
CA CYS A 53 1.66 -8.60 -1.38
C CYS A 53 1.16 -7.50 -2.31
N ILE A 54 0.94 -7.83 -3.59
CA ILE A 54 0.42 -6.87 -4.58
C ILE A 54 -0.94 -6.33 -4.14
N LEU A 55 -1.85 -7.21 -3.73
CA LEU A 55 -3.20 -6.81 -3.32
C LEU A 55 -3.16 -5.89 -2.10
N CYS A 56 -2.50 -6.29 -1.02
CA CYS A 56 -2.42 -5.52 0.22
C CYS A 56 -1.75 -4.15 0.01
N ALA A 57 -0.62 -4.11 -0.71
CA ALA A 57 0.08 -2.87 -1.02
C ALA A 57 -0.78 -1.91 -1.86
N THR A 58 -1.44 -2.44 -2.89
CA THR A 58 -2.31 -1.64 -3.78
C THR A 58 -3.51 -1.08 -3.04
N LEU A 59 -4.15 -1.87 -2.18
CA LEU A 59 -5.29 -1.43 -1.37
C LEU A 59 -4.88 -0.34 -0.36
N GLY A 60 -3.76 -0.53 0.35
CA GLY A 60 -3.23 0.48 1.28
C GLY A 60 -2.87 1.79 0.57
N TRP A 61 -2.28 1.70 -0.63
CA TRP A 61 -2.03 2.86 -1.48
C TRP A 61 -3.33 3.58 -1.89
N LEU A 62 -4.32 2.82 -2.35
CA LEU A 62 -5.60 3.36 -2.83
C LEU A 62 -6.40 4.03 -1.71
N ASP A 63 -6.41 3.45 -0.51
CA ASP A 63 -7.13 3.98 0.64
C ASP A 63 -6.60 5.37 1.04
N LYS A 64 -5.27 5.51 1.15
CA LYS A 64 -4.64 6.81 1.39
C LYS A 64 -5.01 7.83 0.32
N LYS A 65 -4.97 7.45 -0.97
CA LYS A 65 -5.35 8.35 -2.09
C LYS A 65 -6.80 8.81 -2.02
N ARG A 66 -7.72 7.92 -1.66
CA ARG A 66 -9.15 8.25 -1.45
C ARG A 66 -9.31 9.20 -0.28
N MET A 67 -8.64 8.95 0.84
CA MET A 67 -8.67 9.81 2.02
C MET A 67 -8.12 11.21 1.74
N ASP A 68 -6.98 11.30 1.05
CA ASP A 68 -6.39 12.59 0.63
C ASP A 68 -7.35 13.37 -0.27
N THR A 69 -8.03 12.68 -1.20
CA THR A 69 -9.03 13.29 -2.09
C THR A 69 -10.24 13.78 -1.29
N PHE A 70 -10.76 12.96 -0.38
CA PHE A 70 -11.89 13.32 0.48
C PHE A 70 -11.56 14.55 1.35
N ARG A 71 -10.38 14.59 1.96
CA ARG A 71 -9.91 15.74 2.77
C ARG A 71 -9.83 17.02 1.95
N ARG A 72 -9.33 16.95 0.72
CA ARG A 72 -9.30 18.11 -0.20
C ARG A 72 -10.70 18.63 -0.51
N VAL A 73 -11.65 17.74 -0.78
CA VAL A 73 -13.05 18.12 -1.05
C VAL A 73 -13.71 18.73 0.19
N ALA A 74 -13.46 18.17 1.38
CA ALA A 74 -14.00 18.70 2.63
C ALA A 74 -13.44 20.10 2.97
N ALA A 75 -12.14 20.29 2.79
CA ALA A 75 -11.48 21.59 3.00
C ALA A 75 -11.98 22.68 2.04
N ALA A 76 -12.30 22.32 0.79
CA ALA A 76 -12.85 23.27 -0.18
C ALA A 76 -14.27 23.75 0.17
N LYS A 77 -15.02 23.00 0.99
CA LYS A 77 -16.41 23.33 1.38
C LYS A 77 -16.55 24.18 2.64
N THR A 78 -15.48 24.33 3.42
CA THR A 78 -15.48 25.03 4.72
C THR A 78 -14.99 26.48 4.64
N GLY A 79 -14.67 26.98 3.44
CA GLY A 79 -14.14 28.32 3.17
C GLY A 79 -15.12 29.36 2.62
N THR A 80 -16.43 29.18 2.82
CA THR A 80 -17.51 30.17 2.52
C THR A 80 -18.45 30.25 3.71
#